data_AF-A0A6P8XWI3-F1
#
_entry.id   AF-A0A6P8XWI3-F1
#
_cell.length_a   1.000
_cell.length_b   1.000
_cell.length_c   1.000
_cell.angle_alpha   90.00
_cell.angle_beta   90.00
_cell.angle_gamma   90.00
#
_symmetry.space_group_name_H-M   'P 1'
#
loop_
_entity.id
_entity.type
_entity.pdbx_description
1 polymer ?
#
loop_
_entity_poly.entity_id
_entity_poly.type
_entity_poly.pdbx_seq_one_letter_code
_entity_poly.pdbx_strand_id
1 'polypeptide(L)'
;MALRVFGLNLIKTNRNLLQNAAKINGVNSVQAVAGASYATQVTVEATPAAVQKQKVSKAMKAYLKRASEHDEFMKTQHLDFQIGKRHLANMMGADAETFTQEDIDQAIAYLFPSGLYDKRARPAMRSPDEVFPARKAAEFDETGRPFHSMFYTGKPNFFQLLHDIVAETNNLNDLEERMLRRGNKPDDNQRLETAGFQLLPKEQLERLLVEQIADIEYQNFCSSMDRLIASPYAYKSKAFIERFLKPLMDQSKQLEVPKPKIDEQGRQFVTTYECLRKTARADVTVRLPGTGKITINGQDISYFSMEQSKEQLLFPLNFSDMLGKVDVEANVEGGGPSGQAGAIRWGIAMSLRSFVDQEMIESMRLAGLLTRDYRRRERKKFGQEGARRKYTWKKR
;
A
#
# COMPACT_ATOMS: atom_id res chain seq x y z
N MET A 1 16.87 40.05 -25.21
CA MET A 1 15.40 39.91 -24.95
C MET A 1 14.92 38.45 -24.86
N ALA A 2 15.80 37.46 -24.62
CA ALA A 2 15.42 36.03 -24.60
C ALA A 2 15.46 35.36 -23.20
N LEU A 3 15.93 36.07 -22.16
CA LEU A 3 16.08 35.51 -20.80
C LEU A 3 14.90 35.77 -19.85
N ARG A 4 13.91 36.58 -20.25
CA ARG A 4 12.71 36.85 -19.43
C ARG A 4 11.54 35.89 -19.68
N VAL A 5 11.55 35.11 -20.75
CA VAL A 5 10.41 34.22 -21.11
C VAL A 5 10.52 32.85 -20.42
N PHE A 6 11.73 32.35 -20.15
CA PHE A 6 11.92 31.05 -19.49
C PHE A 6 11.65 31.06 -17.97
N GLY A 7 11.93 32.18 -17.28
CA GLY A 7 11.69 32.29 -15.84
C GLY A 7 10.21 32.37 -15.45
N LEU A 8 9.34 32.89 -16.35
CA LEU A 8 7.91 33.01 -16.08
C LEU A 8 7.14 31.69 -16.27
N ASN A 9 7.66 30.78 -17.10
CA ASN A 9 7.02 29.48 -17.34
C ASN A 9 7.31 28.46 -16.22
N LEU A 10 8.50 28.49 -15.60
CA LEU A 10 8.80 27.61 -14.45
C LEU A 10 8.03 27.99 -13.17
N ILE A 11 7.72 29.27 -13.00
CA ILE A 11 6.96 29.75 -11.83
C ILE A 11 5.46 29.42 -12.00
N LYS A 12 4.93 29.42 -13.23
CA LYS A 12 3.54 29.02 -13.51
C LYS A 12 3.30 27.51 -13.34
N THR A 13 4.25 26.67 -13.73
CA THR A 13 4.12 25.20 -13.56
C THR A 13 4.16 24.80 -12.08
N ASN A 14 5.01 25.43 -11.28
CA ASN A 14 5.06 25.18 -9.82
C ASN A 14 3.84 25.73 -9.06
N ARG A 15 3.21 26.81 -9.53
CA ARG A 15 1.99 27.33 -8.91
C ARG A 15 0.79 26.41 -9.13
N ASN A 16 0.70 25.75 -10.28
CA ASN A 16 -0.34 24.74 -10.56
C ASN A 16 -0.13 23.45 -9.75
N LEU A 17 1.12 23.05 -9.50
CA LEU A 17 1.45 21.90 -8.64
C LEU A 17 1.11 22.17 -7.17
N LEU A 18 1.39 23.37 -6.66
CA LEU A 18 1.01 23.77 -5.30
C LEU A 18 -0.50 24.01 -5.14
N GLN A 19 -1.20 24.52 -6.16
CA GLN A 19 -2.67 24.62 -6.14
C GLN A 19 -3.35 23.24 -6.21
N ASN A 20 -2.75 22.27 -6.91
CA ASN A 20 -3.23 20.89 -6.91
C ASN A 20 -2.97 20.19 -5.56
N ALA A 21 -1.85 20.46 -4.89
CA ALA A 21 -1.58 19.95 -3.55
C ALA A 21 -2.49 20.57 -2.48
N ALA A 22 -2.81 21.87 -2.58
CA ALA A 22 -3.69 22.56 -1.64
C ALA A 22 -5.18 22.21 -1.81
N LYS A 23 -5.60 21.71 -2.99
CA LYS A 23 -6.96 21.18 -3.22
C LYS A 23 -7.19 19.77 -2.68
N ILE A 24 -6.16 19.07 -2.21
CA ILE A 24 -6.28 17.73 -1.63
C ILE A 24 -6.79 17.78 -0.17
N ASN A 25 -6.61 18.92 0.53
CA ASN A 25 -6.99 19.06 1.95
C ASN A 25 -8.20 19.99 2.19
N GLY A 26 -8.95 20.34 1.15
CA GLY A 26 -10.18 21.12 1.25
C GLY A 26 -11.38 20.23 0.98
N VAL A 27 -12.19 20.01 2.03
CA VAL A 27 -13.56 19.49 2.04
C VAL A 27 -14.20 19.42 0.64
N ASN A 28 -13.98 18.31 -0.06
CA ASN A 28 -14.90 17.89 -1.10
C ASN A 28 -15.93 17.03 -0.37
N SER A 29 -17.04 17.68 -0.03
CA SER A 29 -18.33 17.01 0.00
C SER A 29 -18.39 16.14 -1.26
N VAL A 30 -18.20 14.84 -1.07
CA VAL A 30 -18.45 13.85 -2.12
C VAL A 30 -19.93 14.04 -2.43
N GLN A 31 -20.20 14.80 -3.49
CA GLN A 31 -21.43 14.63 -4.25
C GLN A 31 -21.48 13.14 -4.53
N ALA A 32 -22.42 12.48 -3.86
CA ALA A 32 -22.76 11.08 -4.07
C ALA A 32 -23.12 10.94 -5.55
N VAL A 33 -22.12 10.64 -6.37
CA VAL A 33 -22.35 10.12 -7.71
C VAL A 33 -22.94 8.75 -7.45
N ALA A 34 -24.24 8.64 -7.69
CA ALA A 34 -25.01 7.41 -7.66
C ALA A 34 -24.34 6.38 -8.59
N GLY A 35 -23.37 5.66 -8.05
CA GLY A 35 -22.82 4.46 -8.66
C GLY A 35 -23.81 3.35 -8.42
N ALA A 36 -24.24 2.70 -9.50
CA ALA A 36 -24.93 1.42 -9.41
C ALA A 36 -24.08 0.49 -8.54
N SER A 37 -24.49 0.34 -7.30
CA SER A 37 -23.87 -0.50 -6.32
C SER A 37 -24.20 -1.93 -6.73
N TYR A 38 -23.18 -2.72 -7.08
CA TYR A 38 -23.35 -4.18 -7.21
C TYR A 38 -23.80 -4.81 -5.89
N ALA A 39 -23.62 -4.10 -4.77
CA ALA A 39 -24.44 -4.27 -3.57
C ALA A 39 -25.81 -3.65 -3.84
N THR A 40 -26.81 -4.50 -4.08
CA THR A 40 -28.19 -4.11 -4.34
C THR A 40 -28.70 -3.12 -3.29
N GLN A 41 -28.64 -1.81 -3.56
CA GLN A 41 -29.53 -0.86 -2.90
C GLN A 41 -30.86 -1.02 -3.59
N VAL A 42 -31.70 -1.88 -3.02
CA VAL A 42 -33.06 -2.09 -3.50
C VAL A 42 -33.91 -0.93 -2.97
N THR A 43 -33.83 0.24 -3.59
CA THR A 43 -34.92 1.23 -3.48
C THR A 43 -36.05 0.76 -4.39
N VAL A 44 -36.94 -0.07 -3.83
CA VAL A 44 -38.20 -0.45 -4.49
C VAL A 44 -39.12 0.77 -4.49
N GLU A 45 -39.04 1.61 -5.52
CA GLU A 45 -40.19 2.42 -5.96
C GLU A 45 -41.01 1.59 -6.96
N ALA A 46 -41.43 0.39 -6.56
CA ALA A 46 -42.47 -0.33 -7.29
C ALA A 46 -43.82 0.13 -6.73
N THR A 47 -44.59 0.82 -7.57
CA THR A 47 -46.01 1.06 -7.32
C THR A 47 -46.69 -0.28 -6.98
N PRO A 48 -47.51 -0.34 -5.90
CA PRO A 48 -48.13 -1.59 -5.48
C PRO A 48 -49.26 -1.93 -6.44
N ALA A 49 -48.93 -2.56 -7.58
CA ALA A 49 -49.91 -3.29 -8.34
C ALA A 49 -50.40 -4.44 -7.46
N ALA A 50 -51.71 -4.57 -7.29
CA ALA A 50 -52.34 -5.61 -6.48
C ALA A 50 -52.04 -7.00 -7.07
N VAL A 51 -50.89 -7.57 -6.74
CA VAL A 51 -50.50 -8.91 -7.16
C VAL A 51 -51.10 -9.92 -6.20
N GLN A 52 -51.86 -10.88 -6.76
CA GLN A 52 -52.42 -11.99 -6.00
C GLN A 52 -51.31 -12.73 -5.26
N LYS A 53 -51.46 -12.88 -3.93
CA LYS A 53 -50.52 -13.62 -3.07
C LYS A 53 -50.50 -15.09 -3.48
N GLN A 54 -49.62 -15.45 -4.40
CA GLN A 54 -49.35 -16.84 -4.72
C GLN A 54 -48.78 -17.56 -3.48
N LYS A 55 -49.03 -18.86 -3.36
CA LYS A 55 -48.53 -19.68 -2.24
C LYS A 55 -47.00 -19.81 -2.34
N VAL A 56 -46.29 -18.87 -1.71
CA VAL A 56 -44.82 -18.88 -1.62
C VAL A 56 -44.36 -20.12 -0.85
N SER A 57 -43.29 -20.76 -1.33
CA SER A 57 -42.70 -21.93 -0.68
C SER A 57 -42.19 -21.60 0.73
N LYS A 58 -42.21 -22.58 1.64
CA LYS A 58 -41.73 -22.40 3.02
C LYS A 58 -40.26 -21.97 3.07
N ALA A 59 -39.44 -22.47 2.15
CA ALA A 59 -38.04 -22.11 2.02
C ALA A 59 -37.84 -20.62 1.67
N MET A 60 -38.68 -20.11 0.77
CA MET A 60 -38.61 -18.73 0.30
C MET A 60 -39.06 -17.73 1.36
N LYS A 61 -40.13 -18.05 2.11
CA LYS A 61 -40.53 -17.26 3.29
C LYS A 61 -39.43 -17.24 4.36
N ALA A 62 -38.77 -18.38 4.59
CA ALA A 62 -37.67 -18.45 5.55
C ALA A 62 -36.44 -17.64 5.08
N TYR A 63 -36.17 -17.57 3.78
CA TYR A 63 -35.12 -16.71 3.23
C TYR A 63 -35.44 -15.22 3.43
N LEU A 64 -36.63 -14.76 3.05
CA LEU A 64 -37.04 -13.36 3.21
C LEU A 64 -37.01 -12.93 4.67
N LYS A 65 -37.50 -13.79 5.58
CA LYS A 65 -37.45 -13.54 7.01
C LYS A 65 -36.01 -13.41 7.53
N ARG A 66 -35.08 -14.25 7.07
CA ARG A 66 -33.65 -14.13 7.45
C ARG A 66 -33.01 -12.85 6.92
N ALA A 67 -33.38 -12.42 5.72
CA ALA A 67 -32.88 -11.16 5.15
C ALA A 67 -33.39 -9.97 5.97
N SER A 68 -34.69 -9.91 6.26
CA SER A 68 -35.27 -8.83 7.08
C SER A 68 -34.70 -8.79 8.49
N GLU A 69 -34.54 -9.95 9.15
CA GLU A 69 -33.93 -10.06 10.48
C GLU A 69 -32.47 -9.54 10.48
N HIS A 70 -31.72 -9.81 9.40
CA HIS A 70 -30.36 -9.31 9.27
C HIS A 70 -30.31 -7.79 9.08
N ASP A 71 -31.20 -7.22 8.27
CA ASP A 71 -31.28 -5.77 8.06
C ASP A 71 -31.68 -5.04 9.34
N GLU A 72 -32.64 -5.58 10.09
CA GLU A 72 -33.01 -5.08 11.41
C GLU A 72 -31.85 -5.16 12.40
N PHE A 73 -31.13 -6.29 12.42
CA PHE A 73 -29.92 -6.46 13.23
C PHE A 73 -28.84 -5.43 12.87
N MET A 74 -28.56 -5.20 11.59
CA MET A 74 -27.56 -4.20 11.19
C MET A 74 -27.99 -2.79 11.63
N LYS A 75 -29.27 -2.44 11.52
CA LYS A 75 -29.80 -1.16 11.99
C LYS A 75 -29.62 -0.97 13.50
N THR A 76 -29.87 -2.01 14.30
CA THR A 76 -29.66 -1.91 15.75
C THR A 76 -28.18 -1.76 16.09
N GLN A 77 -27.29 -2.53 15.44
CA GLN A 77 -25.84 -2.40 15.65
C GLN A 77 -25.30 -1.01 15.26
N HIS A 78 -25.83 -0.40 14.19
CA HIS A 78 -25.46 0.96 13.80
C HIS A 78 -25.87 1.99 14.85
N LEU A 79 -27.08 1.85 15.41
CA LEU A 79 -27.56 2.69 16.49
C LEU A 79 -26.73 2.51 17.76
N ASP A 80 -26.46 1.26 18.16
CA ASP A 80 -25.63 0.93 19.34
C ASP A 80 -24.21 1.49 19.20
N PHE A 81 -23.61 1.42 18.00
CA PHE A 81 -22.31 2.00 17.73
C PHE A 81 -22.32 3.52 17.87
N GLN A 82 -23.33 4.21 17.35
CA GLN A 82 -23.46 5.68 17.47
C GLN A 82 -23.64 6.12 18.93
N ILE A 83 -24.47 5.39 19.69
CA ILE A 83 -24.66 5.65 21.12
C ILE A 83 -23.36 5.39 21.89
N GLY A 84 -22.71 4.25 21.64
CA GLY A 84 -21.44 3.91 22.25
C GLY A 84 -20.34 4.92 21.94
N LYS A 85 -20.28 5.45 20.71
CA LYS A 85 -19.34 6.50 20.30
C LYS A 85 -19.51 7.75 21.14
N ARG A 86 -20.76 8.19 21.37
CA ARG A 86 -21.08 9.35 22.22
C ARG A 86 -20.68 9.11 23.68
N HIS A 87 -20.93 7.92 24.21
CA HIS A 87 -20.50 7.56 25.57
C HIS A 87 -18.98 7.54 25.72
N LEU A 88 -18.27 6.98 24.74
CA LEU A 88 -16.82 6.94 24.74
C LEU A 88 -16.23 8.34 24.68
N ALA A 89 -16.74 9.21 23.82
CA ALA A 89 -16.33 10.61 23.75
C ALA A 89 -16.54 11.33 25.09
N ASN A 90 -17.69 11.13 25.74
CA ASN A 90 -17.96 11.69 27.07
C ASN A 90 -16.98 11.18 28.15
N MET A 91 -16.67 9.88 28.17
CA MET A 91 -15.68 9.32 29.10
C MET A 91 -14.28 9.89 28.91
N MET A 92 -13.90 10.17 27.66
CA MET A 92 -12.60 10.76 27.31
C MET A 92 -12.58 12.29 27.40
N GLY A 93 -13.73 12.94 27.69
CA GLY A 93 -13.86 14.39 27.71
C GLY A 93 -13.71 15.05 26.33
N ALA A 94 -14.00 14.34 25.25
CA ALA A 94 -13.91 14.82 23.87
C ALA A 94 -15.30 15.16 23.31
N ASP A 95 -15.33 15.99 22.26
CA ASP A 95 -16.55 16.28 21.51
C ASP A 95 -16.94 15.09 20.61
N ALA A 96 -18.21 14.69 20.65
CA ALA A 96 -18.69 13.48 20.00
C ALA A 96 -18.74 13.57 18.46
N GLU A 97 -18.96 14.78 17.93
CA GLU A 97 -19.08 15.01 16.49
C GLU A 97 -17.70 15.01 15.82
N THR A 98 -16.69 15.55 16.49
CA THR A 98 -15.30 15.58 16.01
C THR A 98 -14.56 14.25 16.25
N PHE A 99 -15.11 13.35 17.07
CA PHE A 99 -14.46 12.10 17.46
C PHE A 99 -14.24 11.16 16.26
N THR A 100 -12.98 10.90 15.90
CA THR A 100 -12.61 10.05 14.75
C THR A 100 -12.44 8.59 15.15
N GLN A 101 -12.31 7.69 14.16
CA GLN A 101 -12.05 6.27 14.43
C GLN A 101 -10.68 6.03 15.08
N GLU A 102 -9.69 6.89 14.82
CA GLU A 102 -8.37 6.81 15.45
C GLU A 102 -8.46 7.13 16.94
N ASP A 103 -9.28 8.13 17.31
CA ASP A 103 -9.53 8.48 18.71
C ASP A 103 -10.27 7.36 19.45
N ILE A 104 -11.23 6.70 18.79
CA ILE A 104 -11.89 5.50 19.31
C ILE A 104 -10.85 4.40 19.57
N ASP A 105 -10.01 4.07 18.59
CA ASP A 105 -9.01 3.00 18.71
C ASP A 105 -8.01 3.30 19.85
N GLN A 106 -7.59 4.57 20.01
CA GLN A 106 -6.73 5.00 21.12
C GLN A 106 -7.43 4.90 22.47
N ALA A 107 -8.68 5.37 22.57
CA ALA A 107 -9.46 5.32 23.80
C ALA A 107 -9.71 3.86 24.24
N ILE A 108 -10.06 2.98 23.30
CA ILE A 108 -10.24 1.54 23.58
C ILE A 108 -8.91 0.90 24.02
N ALA A 109 -7.80 1.24 23.39
CA ALA A 109 -6.49 0.72 23.80
C ALA A 109 -6.09 1.18 25.22
N TYR A 110 -6.52 2.37 25.63
CA TYR A 110 -6.30 2.90 26.98
C TYR A 110 -7.23 2.26 28.02
N LEU A 111 -8.53 2.18 27.74
CA LEU A 111 -9.54 1.63 28.67
C LEU A 111 -9.43 0.10 28.82
N PHE A 112 -9.11 -0.60 27.73
CA PHE A 112 -9.01 -2.05 27.67
C PHE A 112 -7.64 -2.50 27.14
N PRO A 113 -6.56 -2.30 27.92
CA PRO A 113 -5.20 -2.63 27.47
C PRO A 113 -5.05 -4.14 27.28
N SER A 114 -4.87 -4.56 26.03
CA SER A 114 -4.65 -5.97 25.66
C SER A 114 -3.23 -6.19 25.14
N GLY A 115 -2.50 -7.08 25.81
CA GLY A 115 -1.15 -7.51 25.43
C GLY A 115 -1.11 -8.58 24.32
N LEU A 116 -2.23 -8.89 23.68
CA LEU A 116 -2.30 -9.92 22.63
C LEU A 116 -1.49 -9.49 21.39
N TYR A 117 -0.67 -10.41 20.86
CA TYR A 117 0.15 -10.15 19.67
C TYR A 117 -0.68 -9.97 18.41
N ASP A 118 -1.73 -10.78 18.24
CA ASP A 118 -2.65 -10.64 17.12
C ASP A 118 -3.56 -9.43 17.35
N LYS A 119 -3.49 -8.46 16.44
CA LYS A 119 -4.29 -7.23 16.49
C LYS A 119 -5.78 -7.52 16.33
N ARG A 120 -6.16 -8.58 15.59
CA ARG A 120 -7.59 -8.91 15.34
C ARG A 120 -8.29 -9.50 16.57
N ALA A 121 -7.53 -10.03 17.53
CA ALA A 121 -8.04 -10.59 18.77
C ALA A 121 -8.12 -9.56 19.91
N ARG A 122 -7.67 -8.32 19.67
CA ARG A 122 -7.76 -7.24 20.65
C ARG A 122 -9.20 -6.69 20.70
N PRO A 123 -9.61 -6.09 21.83
CA PRO A 123 -10.83 -5.31 21.88
C PRO A 123 -10.80 -4.22 20.80
N ALA A 124 -11.85 -4.14 19.99
CA ALA A 124 -11.99 -3.14 18.94
C ALA A 124 -13.46 -2.72 18.85
N MET A 125 -13.68 -1.42 18.69
CA MET A 125 -14.99 -0.84 18.45
C MET A 125 -14.95 -0.16 17.09
N ARG A 126 -15.67 -0.71 16.11
CA ARG A 126 -15.69 -0.24 14.72
C ARG A 126 -17.11 -0.19 14.18
N SER A 127 -17.28 0.45 13.03
CA SER A 127 -18.55 0.46 12.32
C SER A 127 -19.02 -0.98 12.04
N PRO A 128 -20.33 -1.27 12.17
CA PRO A 128 -20.87 -2.60 11.89
C PRO A 128 -20.53 -3.12 10.49
N ASP A 129 -20.45 -2.22 9.50
CA ASP A 129 -20.15 -2.59 8.10
C ASP A 129 -18.71 -3.10 7.92
N GLU A 130 -17.77 -2.71 8.78
CA GLU A 130 -16.40 -3.23 8.79
C GLU A 130 -16.27 -4.55 9.57
N VAL A 131 -17.11 -4.74 10.60
CA VAL A 131 -17.06 -5.88 11.52
C VAL A 131 -17.76 -7.09 10.92
N PHE A 132 -18.98 -6.89 10.42
CA PHE A 132 -19.78 -7.95 9.86
C PHE A 132 -19.50 -8.12 8.37
N PRO A 133 -19.39 -9.36 7.86
CA PRO A 133 -19.21 -9.58 6.44
C PRO A 133 -20.45 -9.11 5.68
N ALA A 134 -20.24 -8.39 4.57
CA ALA A 134 -21.31 -7.99 3.68
C ALA A 134 -22.08 -9.23 3.20
N ARG A 135 -23.41 -9.12 3.22
CA ARG A 135 -24.33 -10.13 2.70
C ARG A 135 -25.16 -9.53 1.59
N LYS A 136 -25.59 -10.37 0.65
CA LYS A 136 -26.54 -9.95 -0.37
C LYS A 136 -27.88 -9.60 0.28
N ALA A 137 -28.51 -8.54 -0.22
CA ALA A 137 -29.89 -8.25 0.07
C ALA A 137 -30.81 -9.37 -0.47
N ALA A 138 -32.08 -9.33 -0.11
CA ALA A 138 -33.07 -10.24 -0.68
C ALA A 138 -33.07 -10.13 -2.22
N GLU A 139 -32.91 -11.26 -2.91
CA GLU A 139 -32.79 -11.29 -4.38
C GLU A 139 -34.15 -11.31 -5.11
N PHE A 140 -35.26 -11.44 -4.37
CA PHE A 140 -36.61 -11.53 -4.93
C PHE A 140 -37.68 -10.93 -4.00
N ASP A 141 -38.84 -10.62 -4.59
CA ASP A 141 -40.02 -10.11 -3.92
C ASP A 141 -40.78 -11.17 -3.11
N GLU A 142 -41.72 -10.72 -2.27
CA GLU A 142 -42.70 -11.59 -1.59
C GLU A 142 -43.50 -12.48 -2.55
N THR A 143 -43.67 -12.05 -3.79
CA THR A 143 -44.36 -12.79 -4.86
C THR A 143 -43.53 -13.95 -5.41
N GLY A 144 -42.22 -13.94 -5.15
CA GLY A 144 -41.27 -14.90 -5.67
C GLY A 144 -40.54 -14.46 -6.93
N ARG A 145 -40.78 -13.23 -7.41
CA ARG A 145 -40.13 -12.68 -8.60
C ARG A 145 -38.72 -12.15 -8.27
N PRO A 146 -37.66 -12.62 -8.95
CA PRO A 146 -36.32 -12.06 -8.78
C PRO A 146 -36.21 -10.61 -9.25
N PHE A 147 -35.40 -9.82 -8.56
CA PHE A 147 -35.09 -8.43 -8.96
C PHE A 147 -34.15 -8.37 -10.17
N HIS A 148 -33.21 -9.30 -10.25
CA HIS A 148 -32.18 -9.32 -11.27
C HIS A 148 -32.50 -10.32 -12.39
N SER A 149 -32.32 -9.93 -13.66
CA SER A 149 -32.57 -10.79 -14.83
C SER A 149 -31.70 -12.06 -14.81
N MET A 150 -30.41 -11.90 -14.48
CA MET A 150 -29.43 -12.99 -14.38
C MET A 150 -29.52 -13.81 -13.09
N PHE A 151 -30.59 -13.71 -12.30
CA PHE A 151 -30.74 -14.45 -11.03
C PHE A 151 -30.54 -15.97 -11.20
N TYR A 152 -31.10 -16.56 -12.25
CA TYR A 152 -31.05 -18.00 -12.49
C TYR A 152 -29.67 -18.55 -12.91
N THR A 153 -28.68 -17.68 -13.09
CA THR A 153 -27.27 -18.08 -13.30
C THR A 153 -26.58 -18.52 -12.01
N GLY A 154 -27.18 -18.23 -10.85
CA GLY A 154 -26.62 -18.48 -9.52
C GLY A 154 -25.61 -17.42 -9.04
N LYS A 155 -25.00 -16.67 -9.96
CA LYS A 155 -24.05 -15.58 -9.67
C LYS A 155 -24.43 -14.31 -10.44
N PRO A 156 -25.58 -13.69 -10.13
CA PRO A 156 -26.10 -12.57 -10.89
C PRO A 156 -25.10 -11.40 -11.00
N ASN A 157 -24.38 -11.05 -9.93
CA ASN A 157 -23.49 -9.89 -9.94
C ASN A 157 -22.25 -10.12 -10.79
N PHE A 158 -21.66 -11.31 -10.73
CA PHE A 158 -20.51 -11.67 -11.56
C PHE A 158 -20.84 -11.71 -13.05
N PHE A 159 -21.96 -12.33 -13.44
CA PHE A 159 -22.36 -12.38 -14.85
C PHE A 159 -22.86 -11.02 -15.37
N GLN A 160 -23.47 -10.20 -14.51
CA GLN A 160 -23.77 -8.81 -14.84
C GLN A 160 -22.49 -8.01 -15.15
N LEU A 161 -21.46 -8.17 -14.30
CA LEU A 161 -20.16 -7.54 -14.55
C LEU A 161 -19.56 -7.94 -15.90
N LEU A 162 -19.59 -9.24 -16.25
CA LEU A 162 -19.12 -9.71 -17.56
C LEU A 162 -19.96 -9.14 -18.71
N HIS A 163 -21.28 -9.09 -18.54
CA HIS A 163 -22.18 -8.48 -19.52
C HIS A 163 -21.84 -7.00 -19.74
N ASP A 164 -21.60 -6.25 -18.66
CA ASP A 164 -21.26 -4.84 -18.72
C ASP A 164 -19.90 -4.60 -19.41
N ILE A 165 -18.90 -5.47 -19.16
CA ILE A 165 -17.62 -5.44 -19.89
C ILE A 165 -17.83 -5.63 -21.39
N VAL A 166 -18.67 -6.59 -21.78
CA VAL A 166 -18.97 -6.85 -23.19
C VAL A 166 -19.72 -5.68 -23.81
N ALA A 167 -20.69 -5.09 -23.10
CA ALA A 167 -21.42 -3.91 -23.55
C ALA A 167 -20.47 -2.72 -23.79
N GLU A 168 -19.56 -2.44 -22.84
CA GLU A 168 -18.53 -1.41 -23.00
C GLU A 168 -17.60 -1.72 -24.19
N THR A 169 -17.19 -2.97 -24.35
CA THR A 169 -16.34 -3.39 -25.48
C THR A 169 -17.04 -3.14 -26.82
N ASN A 170 -18.33 -3.48 -26.93
CA ASN A 170 -19.11 -3.25 -28.14
C ASN A 170 -19.29 -1.75 -28.42
N ASN A 171 -19.57 -0.95 -27.39
CA ASN A 171 -19.66 0.50 -27.51
C ASN A 171 -18.36 1.12 -28.06
N LEU A 172 -17.20 0.60 -27.64
CA LEU A 172 -15.89 1.02 -28.14
C LEU A 172 -15.64 0.55 -29.57
N ASN A 173 -16.03 -0.68 -29.93
CA ASN A 173 -15.93 -1.17 -31.31
C ASN A 173 -16.80 -0.35 -32.27
N ASP A 174 -18.04 -0.04 -31.91
CA ASP A 174 -18.94 0.82 -32.70
C ASP A 174 -18.38 2.25 -32.86
N LEU A 175 -17.66 2.72 -31.84
CA LEU A 175 -16.96 4.00 -31.89
C LEU A 175 -15.77 3.94 -32.85
N GLU A 176 -14.97 2.88 -32.76
CA GLU A 176 -13.84 2.63 -33.65
C GLU A 176 -14.31 2.58 -35.11
N GLU A 177 -15.36 1.83 -35.42
CA GLU A 177 -15.93 1.76 -36.77
C GLU A 177 -16.41 3.13 -37.27
N ARG A 178 -17.04 3.93 -36.40
CA ARG A 178 -17.44 5.31 -36.73
C ARG A 178 -16.24 6.23 -37.00
N MET A 179 -15.15 6.08 -36.26
CA MET A 179 -13.94 6.89 -36.47
C MET A 179 -13.20 6.47 -37.73
N LEU A 180 -13.11 5.16 -38.00
CA LEU A 180 -12.53 4.62 -39.23
C LEU A 180 -13.28 5.08 -40.47
N ARG A 181 -14.63 5.08 -40.44
CA ARG A 181 -15.46 5.64 -41.53
C ARG A 181 -15.19 7.12 -41.80
N ARG A 182 -14.80 7.88 -40.77
CA ARG A 182 -14.42 9.30 -40.89
C ARG A 182 -12.96 9.50 -41.31
N GLY A 183 -12.17 8.43 -41.42
CA GLY A 183 -10.73 8.49 -41.71
C GLY A 183 -9.86 8.94 -40.53
N ASN A 184 -10.43 9.00 -39.31
CA ASN A 184 -9.70 9.44 -38.12
C ASN A 184 -9.00 8.25 -37.47
N LYS A 185 -7.71 8.41 -37.17
CA LYS A 185 -6.92 7.44 -36.39
C LYS A 185 -7.00 7.76 -34.89
N PRO A 186 -6.81 6.75 -34.02
CA PRO A 186 -6.66 6.97 -32.58
C PRO A 186 -5.47 7.89 -32.29
N ASP A 187 -5.61 8.78 -31.32
CA ASP A 187 -4.52 9.63 -30.81
C ASP A 187 -3.72 8.85 -29.77
N ASP A 188 -2.45 8.57 -30.04
CA ASP A 188 -1.57 7.77 -29.17
C ASP A 188 -1.38 8.41 -27.78
N ASN A 189 -1.51 9.73 -27.67
CA ASN A 189 -1.37 10.46 -26.39
C ASN A 189 -2.53 10.22 -25.43
N GLN A 190 -3.67 9.73 -25.92
CA GLN A 190 -4.87 9.50 -25.10
C GLN A 190 -4.94 8.06 -24.59
N ARG A 191 -3.96 7.21 -24.90
CA ARG A 191 -3.92 5.83 -24.42
C ARG A 191 -3.83 5.81 -22.90
N LEU A 192 -4.62 4.93 -22.27
CA LEU A 192 -4.58 4.76 -20.82
C LEU A 192 -3.21 4.23 -20.39
N GLU A 193 -2.55 4.96 -19.50
CA GLU A 193 -1.34 4.50 -18.83
C GLU A 193 -1.72 3.41 -17.82
N THR A 194 -1.40 2.17 -18.16
CA THR A 194 -1.59 1.01 -17.27
C THR A 194 -0.40 0.76 -16.37
N ALA A 195 0.73 1.42 -16.64
CA ALA A 195 1.95 1.29 -15.85
C ALA A 195 1.68 1.78 -14.42
N GLY A 196 1.89 0.91 -13.43
CA GLY A 196 1.61 1.22 -12.03
C GLY A 196 0.18 0.92 -11.56
N PHE A 197 -0.66 0.28 -12.38
CA PHE A 197 -1.96 -0.23 -11.95
C PHE A 197 -2.05 -1.74 -12.07
N GLN A 198 -2.76 -2.38 -11.15
CA GLN A 198 -3.11 -3.79 -11.18
C GLN A 198 -4.63 -3.94 -11.13
N LEU A 199 -5.17 -4.91 -11.85
CA LEU A 199 -6.56 -5.33 -11.67
C LEU A 199 -6.82 -5.80 -10.23
N LEU A 200 -8.06 -5.61 -9.76
CA LEU A 200 -8.49 -6.06 -8.44
C LEU A 200 -8.17 -7.54 -8.24
N PRO A 201 -7.43 -7.93 -7.19
CA PRO A 201 -7.21 -9.32 -6.85
C PRO A 201 -8.55 -10.00 -6.52
N LYS A 202 -8.62 -11.31 -6.77
CA LYS A 202 -9.81 -12.15 -6.57
C LYS A 202 -10.57 -11.86 -5.27
N GLU A 203 -9.88 -11.85 -4.12
CA GLU A 203 -10.51 -11.64 -2.82
C GLU A 203 -11.26 -10.30 -2.72
N GLN A 204 -10.76 -9.27 -3.39
CA GLN A 204 -11.38 -7.95 -3.37
C GLN A 204 -12.53 -7.87 -4.35
N LEU A 205 -12.43 -8.56 -5.49
CA LEU A 205 -13.54 -8.70 -6.43
C LEU A 205 -14.71 -9.46 -5.78
N GLU A 206 -14.44 -10.53 -5.04
CA GLU A 206 -15.46 -11.29 -4.30
C GLU A 206 -16.15 -10.42 -3.23
N ARG A 207 -15.40 -9.57 -2.53
CA ARG A 207 -15.97 -8.61 -1.56
C ARG A 207 -16.83 -7.55 -2.24
N LEU A 208 -16.42 -7.08 -3.42
CA LEU A 208 -17.17 -6.08 -4.19
C LEU A 208 -18.50 -6.66 -4.69
N LEU A 209 -18.47 -7.88 -5.23
CA LEU A 209 -19.63 -8.54 -5.81
C LEU A 209 -20.50 -9.26 -4.76
N VAL A 210 -19.96 -9.49 -3.55
CA VAL A 210 -20.59 -10.30 -2.48
C VAL A 210 -20.94 -11.70 -2.98
N GLU A 211 -20.06 -12.27 -3.81
CA GLU A 211 -20.20 -13.57 -4.46
C GLU A 211 -18.87 -14.32 -4.43
N GLN A 212 -18.93 -15.65 -4.35
CA GLN A 212 -17.76 -16.51 -4.46
C GLN A 212 -17.44 -16.78 -5.92
N ILE A 213 -16.16 -16.65 -6.29
CA ILE A 213 -15.70 -16.75 -7.68
C ILE A 213 -14.69 -17.90 -7.77
N ALA A 214 -14.78 -18.71 -8.82
CA ALA A 214 -13.78 -19.72 -9.11
C ALA A 214 -12.54 -19.10 -9.76
N ASP A 215 -11.37 -19.73 -9.63
CA ASP A 215 -10.13 -19.16 -10.20
C ASP A 215 -10.21 -19.02 -11.73
N ILE A 216 -10.91 -19.94 -12.40
CA ILE A 216 -11.15 -19.91 -13.85
C ILE A 216 -12.05 -18.72 -14.23
N GLU A 217 -13.10 -18.47 -13.45
CA GLU A 217 -14.01 -17.33 -13.67
C GLU A 217 -13.26 -16.00 -13.51
N TYR A 218 -12.38 -15.92 -12.50
CA TYR A 218 -11.52 -14.75 -12.32
C TYR A 218 -10.53 -14.57 -13.48
N GLN A 219 -9.94 -15.63 -14.01
CA GLN A 219 -9.09 -15.56 -15.20
C GLN A 219 -9.85 -15.07 -16.44
N ASN A 220 -11.12 -15.50 -16.61
CA ASN A 220 -11.98 -15.01 -17.68
C ASN A 220 -12.29 -13.53 -17.53
N PHE A 221 -12.53 -13.06 -16.30
CA PHE A 221 -12.70 -11.64 -16.00
C PHE A 221 -11.44 -10.85 -16.36
N CYS A 222 -10.25 -11.29 -15.92
CA CYS A 222 -8.99 -10.62 -16.26
C CYS A 222 -8.78 -10.54 -17.77
N SER A 223 -9.00 -11.65 -18.49
CA SER A 223 -8.84 -11.70 -19.94
C SER A 223 -9.81 -10.75 -20.66
N SER A 224 -11.05 -10.65 -20.18
CA SER A 224 -12.05 -9.74 -20.73
C SER A 224 -11.70 -8.28 -20.48
N MET A 225 -11.15 -7.98 -19.29
CA MET A 225 -10.74 -6.64 -18.91
C MET A 225 -9.46 -6.20 -19.63
N ASP A 226 -8.49 -7.09 -19.79
CA ASP A 226 -7.27 -6.84 -20.57
C ASP A 226 -7.63 -6.54 -22.03
N ARG A 227 -8.63 -7.24 -22.58
CA ARG A 227 -9.16 -6.95 -23.92
C ARG A 227 -9.80 -5.56 -24.01
N LEU A 228 -10.57 -5.15 -23.00
CA LEU A 228 -11.17 -3.81 -22.94
C LEU A 228 -10.08 -2.72 -22.87
N ILE A 229 -9.07 -2.92 -22.03
CA ILE A 229 -7.95 -1.99 -21.83
C ILE A 229 -7.07 -1.89 -23.09
N ALA A 230 -6.89 -3.01 -23.82
CA ALA A 230 -6.12 -3.04 -25.05
C ALA A 230 -6.78 -2.30 -26.22
N SER A 231 -8.07 -1.97 -26.12
CA SER A 231 -8.79 -1.28 -27.19
C SER A 231 -8.22 0.14 -27.46
N PRO A 232 -8.20 0.62 -28.72
CA PRO A 232 -7.61 1.92 -29.04
C PRO A 232 -8.30 3.12 -28.38
N TYR A 233 -9.60 3.00 -28.09
CA TYR A 233 -10.43 4.06 -27.52
C TYR A 233 -10.79 3.85 -26.03
N ALA A 234 -10.01 3.01 -25.32
CA ALA A 234 -10.27 2.65 -23.92
C ALA A 234 -10.44 3.86 -22.97
N TYR A 235 -9.85 5.02 -23.31
CA TYR A 235 -9.98 6.25 -22.54
C TYR A 235 -11.43 6.72 -22.33
N LYS A 236 -12.35 6.36 -23.22
CA LYS A 236 -13.77 6.72 -23.08
C LYS A 236 -14.46 5.93 -21.97
N SER A 237 -14.05 4.67 -21.78
CA SER A 237 -14.53 3.79 -20.72
C SER A 237 -13.63 3.83 -19.47
N LYS A 238 -12.80 4.88 -19.33
CA LYS A 238 -11.88 5.07 -18.19
C LYS A 238 -12.59 4.97 -16.85
N ALA A 239 -13.74 5.64 -16.70
CA ALA A 239 -14.52 5.64 -15.46
C ALA A 239 -15.04 4.24 -15.06
N PHE A 240 -15.21 3.33 -16.02
CA PHE A 240 -15.55 1.94 -15.75
C PHE A 240 -14.30 1.15 -15.35
N ILE A 241 -13.22 1.29 -16.13
CA ILE A 241 -11.95 0.58 -15.92
C ILE A 241 -11.34 0.91 -14.55
N GLU A 242 -11.31 2.19 -14.16
CA GLU A 242 -10.73 2.66 -12.90
C GLU A 242 -11.38 2.04 -11.66
N ARG A 243 -12.65 1.62 -11.73
CA ARG A 243 -13.33 0.93 -10.61
C ARG A 243 -12.68 -0.39 -10.26
N PHE A 244 -12.06 -1.04 -11.23
CA PHE A 244 -11.44 -2.37 -11.10
C PHE A 244 -9.91 -2.32 -11.12
N LEU A 245 -9.32 -1.12 -11.19
CA LEU A 245 -7.88 -0.93 -11.08
C LEU A 245 -7.51 -0.45 -9.69
N LYS A 246 -6.40 -0.97 -9.18
CA LYS A 246 -5.73 -0.47 -7.99
C LYS A 246 -4.35 0.05 -8.35
N PRO A 247 -3.95 1.20 -7.80
CA PRO A 247 -2.57 1.65 -7.95
C PRO A 247 -1.65 0.66 -7.24
N LEU A 248 -0.69 0.10 -7.98
CA LEU A 248 0.48 -0.53 -7.42
C LEU A 248 1.29 0.59 -6.77
N MET A 249 1.47 0.52 -5.45
CA MET A 249 2.45 1.38 -4.80
C MET A 249 3.83 1.01 -5.35
N ASP A 250 4.36 1.85 -6.24
CA ASP A 250 5.73 1.67 -6.71
C ASP A 250 6.67 1.86 -5.53
N GLN A 251 7.31 0.77 -5.11
CA GLN A 251 8.35 0.82 -4.08
C GLN A 251 9.71 1.14 -4.73
N SER A 252 9.76 2.10 -5.66
CA SER A 252 11.00 2.79 -5.94
C SER A 252 11.34 3.61 -4.69
N LYS A 253 11.94 2.95 -3.68
CA LYS A 253 12.51 3.64 -2.53
C LYS A 253 13.68 4.46 -3.03
N GLN A 254 13.41 5.66 -3.51
CA GLN A 254 14.43 6.69 -3.59
C GLN A 254 14.92 6.87 -2.15
N LEU A 255 16.14 6.42 -1.88
CA LEU A 255 16.74 6.57 -0.57
C LEU A 255 16.90 8.08 -0.34
N GLU A 256 16.12 8.66 0.56
CA GLU A 256 16.19 10.08 0.90
C GLU A 256 17.61 10.42 1.36
N VAL A 257 18.31 11.28 0.60
CA VAL A 257 19.69 11.67 0.88
C VAL A 257 19.68 12.64 2.07
N PRO A 258 20.35 12.31 3.19
CA PRO A 258 20.39 13.22 4.33
C PRO A 258 21.12 14.50 3.93
N LYS A 259 20.59 15.66 4.34
CA LYS A 259 21.23 16.95 4.06
C LYS A 259 22.50 17.10 4.92
N PRO A 260 23.65 17.50 4.35
CA PRO A 260 24.87 17.70 5.11
C PRO A 260 24.69 18.85 6.10
N LYS A 261 25.15 18.64 7.34
CA LYS A 261 25.26 19.68 8.37
C LYS A 261 26.62 20.35 8.28
N ILE A 262 26.76 21.55 8.83
CA ILE A 262 28.02 22.28 8.86
C ILE A 262 28.53 22.27 10.30
N ASP A 263 29.80 21.92 10.48
CA ASP A 263 30.51 21.90 11.76
C ASP A 263 30.97 23.30 12.18
N GLU A 264 31.45 23.48 13.41
CA GLU A 264 32.00 24.74 13.93
C GLU A 264 33.18 25.26 13.08
N GLN A 265 33.88 24.34 12.41
CA GLN A 265 35.01 24.61 11.51
C GLN A 265 34.58 24.88 10.06
N GLY A 266 33.27 24.99 9.78
CA GLY A 266 32.74 25.23 8.43
C GLY A 266 32.78 24.01 7.50
N ARG A 267 33.14 22.83 7.99
CA ARG A 267 33.18 21.58 7.20
C ARG A 267 31.80 20.95 7.12
N GLN A 268 31.47 20.38 5.97
CA GLN A 268 30.23 19.62 5.82
C GLN A 268 30.40 18.24 6.45
N PHE A 269 29.44 17.80 7.25
CA PHE A 269 29.45 16.48 7.85
C PHE A 269 28.08 15.82 7.85
N VAL A 270 28.11 14.49 7.81
CA VAL A 270 26.92 13.65 7.89
C VAL A 270 27.18 12.54 8.89
N THR A 271 26.33 12.45 9.90
CA THR A 271 26.36 11.39 10.90
C THR A 271 25.24 10.40 10.63
N THR A 272 25.60 9.15 10.39
CA THR A 272 24.65 8.04 10.30
C THR A 272 24.67 7.28 11.62
N TYR A 273 23.53 7.28 12.31
CA TYR A 273 23.34 6.58 13.58
C TYR A 273 22.83 5.14 13.37
N GLU A 274 23.06 4.28 14.36
CA GLU A 274 22.50 2.93 14.45
C GLU A 274 22.87 2.00 13.28
N CYS A 275 24.14 2.03 12.87
CA CYS A 275 24.67 1.10 11.88
C CYS A 275 24.82 -0.30 12.49
N LEU A 276 23.99 -1.24 12.04
CA LEU A 276 23.86 -2.55 12.68
C LEU A 276 24.39 -3.68 11.80
N ARG A 277 25.36 -4.44 12.31
CA ARG A 277 25.76 -5.74 11.73
C ARG A 277 25.94 -6.78 12.82
N LYS A 278 25.22 -7.90 12.71
CA LYS A 278 25.10 -8.88 13.79
C LYS A 278 24.69 -8.19 15.10
N THR A 279 25.55 -8.24 16.09
CA THR A 279 25.37 -7.59 17.40
C THR A 279 26.21 -6.32 17.56
N ALA A 280 26.96 -5.92 16.53
CA ALA A 280 27.71 -4.66 16.51
C ALA A 280 26.79 -3.51 16.12
N ARG A 281 26.95 -2.39 16.82
CA ARG A 281 26.31 -1.09 16.56
C ARG A 281 27.42 -0.07 16.35
N ALA A 282 27.31 0.73 15.28
CA ALA A 282 28.24 1.81 15.01
C ALA A 282 27.50 3.10 14.68
N ASP A 283 28.08 4.22 15.08
CA ASP A 283 27.68 5.55 14.66
C ASP A 283 28.85 6.15 13.88
N VAL A 284 28.61 6.59 12.64
CA VAL A 284 29.67 7.00 11.71
C VAL A 284 29.42 8.41 11.23
N THR A 285 30.40 9.28 11.46
CA THR A 285 30.44 10.65 10.98
C THR A 285 31.46 10.76 9.85
N VAL A 286 31.02 11.25 8.69
CA VAL A 286 31.91 11.53 7.55
C VAL A 286 31.95 13.04 7.35
N ARG A 287 33.16 13.61 7.28
CA ARG A 287 33.41 15.04 7.07
C ARG A 287 34.07 15.31 5.72
N LEU A 288 33.64 16.36 5.03
CA LEU A 288 34.18 16.87 3.77
C LEU A 288 34.36 18.41 3.87
N PRO A 289 35.53 18.98 3.50
CA PRO A 289 36.76 18.32 3.06
C PRO A 289 37.52 17.67 4.23
N GLY A 290 38.28 16.62 3.93
CA GLY A 290 39.12 15.89 4.86
C GLY A 290 40.48 15.51 4.27
N THR A 291 41.31 14.93 5.13
CA THR A 291 42.67 14.46 4.83
C THR A 291 42.77 12.96 4.60
N GLY A 292 41.66 12.23 4.71
CA GLY A 292 41.63 10.77 4.63
C GLY A 292 41.84 10.07 5.97
N LYS A 293 41.77 10.80 7.09
CA LYS A 293 41.97 10.23 8.42
C LYS A 293 40.74 9.42 8.83
N ILE A 294 40.96 8.17 9.23
CA ILE A 294 39.91 7.28 9.73
C ILE A 294 40.17 6.99 11.21
N THR A 295 39.32 7.53 12.08
CA THR A 295 39.36 7.29 13.53
C THR A 295 38.22 6.37 13.95
N ILE A 296 38.54 5.35 14.74
CA ILE A 296 37.61 4.34 15.27
C ILE A 296 37.78 4.32 16.79
N ASN A 297 36.75 4.70 17.55
CA ASN A 297 36.79 4.79 19.02
C ASN A 297 38.01 5.58 19.55
N GLY A 298 38.40 6.65 18.86
CA GLY A 298 39.57 7.47 19.20
C GLY A 298 40.94 6.87 18.82
N GLN A 299 40.99 5.68 18.23
CA GLN A 299 42.21 5.09 17.65
C GLN A 299 42.20 5.24 16.12
N ASP A 300 43.36 5.13 15.47
CA ASP A 300 43.43 5.14 14.00
C ASP A 300 42.95 3.78 13.42
N ILE A 301 43.13 3.59 12.11
CA ILE A 301 42.80 2.34 11.40
C ILE A 301 43.48 1.09 11.99
N SER A 302 44.51 1.26 12.82
CA SER A 302 45.18 0.20 13.59
C SER A 302 44.27 -0.50 14.60
N TYR A 303 43.10 0.06 14.92
CA TYR A 303 42.06 -0.61 15.73
C TYR A 303 41.76 -2.03 15.24
N PHE A 304 41.74 -2.24 13.92
CA PHE A 304 41.60 -3.55 13.32
C PHE A 304 42.96 -4.15 12.97
N SER A 305 43.36 -5.21 13.69
CA SER A 305 44.62 -5.93 13.39
C SER A 305 44.54 -6.71 12.07
N MET A 306 43.36 -7.22 11.71
CA MET A 306 43.15 -8.02 10.50
C MET A 306 42.96 -7.14 9.26
N GLU A 307 43.69 -7.44 8.19
CA GLU A 307 43.64 -6.68 6.94
C GLU A 307 42.25 -6.73 6.27
N GLN A 308 41.58 -7.88 6.31
CA GLN A 308 40.21 -8.04 5.80
C GLN A 308 39.22 -7.02 6.40
N SER A 309 39.39 -6.67 7.68
CA SER A 309 38.52 -5.67 8.31
C SER A 309 38.81 -4.26 7.79
N LYS A 310 40.07 -3.96 7.46
CA LYS A 310 40.47 -2.67 6.87
C LYS A 310 39.98 -2.55 5.43
N GLU A 311 40.12 -3.60 4.63
CA GLU A 311 39.59 -3.64 3.26
C GLU A 311 38.08 -3.34 3.22
N GLN A 312 37.31 -3.87 4.19
CA GLN A 312 35.88 -3.60 4.30
C GLN A 312 35.58 -2.12 4.57
N LEU A 313 36.39 -1.43 5.37
CA LEU A 313 36.25 0.01 5.63
C LEU A 313 36.58 0.85 4.40
N LEU A 314 37.64 0.45 3.68
CA LEU A 314 38.15 1.17 2.51
C LEU A 314 37.27 0.98 1.27
N PHE A 315 36.58 -0.16 1.15
CA PHE A 315 35.75 -0.49 -0.01
C PHE A 315 34.77 0.62 -0.44
N PRO A 316 33.92 1.21 0.43
CA PRO A 316 33.03 2.30 0.03
C PRO A 316 33.76 3.60 -0.37
N LEU A 317 34.92 3.90 0.22
CA LEU A 317 35.73 5.07 -0.13
C LEU A 317 36.40 4.91 -1.49
N ASN A 318 36.91 3.71 -1.77
CA ASN A 318 37.51 3.37 -3.05
C ASN A 318 36.46 3.33 -4.17
N PHE A 319 35.29 2.75 -3.90
CA PHE A 319 34.20 2.64 -4.89
C PHE A 319 33.64 4.00 -5.33
N SER A 320 33.67 5.00 -4.44
CA SER A 320 33.14 6.36 -4.70
C SER A 320 34.20 7.38 -5.10
N ASP A 321 35.46 6.96 -5.30
CA ASP A 321 36.61 7.84 -5.55
C ASP A 321 36.78 8.96 -4.50
N MET A 322 36.36 8.69 -3.25
CA MET A 322 36.44 9.59 -2.10
C MET A 322 37.59 9.27 -1.15
N LEU A 323 38.44 8.31 -1.53
CA LEU A 323 39.65 7.98 -0.79
C LEU A 323 40.56 9.22 -0.67
N GLY A 324 40.95 9.56 0.57
CA GLY A 324 41.80 10.73 0.86
C GLY A 324 41.08 12.09 0.82
N LYS A 325 39.81 12.14 0.44
CA LYS A 325 39.02 13.40 0.37
C LYS A 325 38.16 13.64 1.61
N VAL A 326 37.82 12.58 2.34
CA VAL A 326 36.92 12.62 3.50
C VAL A 326 37.63 12.14 4.75
N ASP A 327 37.29 12.74 5.89
CA ASP A 327 37.67 12.22 7.21
C ASP A 327 36.51 11.42 7.79
N VAL A 328 36.80 10.25 8.35
CA VAL A 328 35.80 9.33 8.92
C VAL A 328 36.05 9.19 10.41
N GLU A 329 35.02 9.45 11.21
CA GLU A 329 35.02 9.19 12.64
C GLU A 329 33.92 8.17 12.94
N ALA A 330 34.28 7.04 13.53
CA ALA A 330 33.36 5.96 13.84
C ALA A 330 33.44 5.58 15.32
N ASN A 331 32.29 5.57 15.99
CA ASN A 331 32.13 5.01 17.32
C ASN A 331 31.44 3.65 17.18
N VAL A 332 32.03 2.59 17.70
CA VAL A 332 31.53 1.21 17.53
C VAL A 332 31.52 0.45 18.84
N GLU A 333 30.41 -0.23 19.10
CA GLU A 333 30.19 -1.01 20.32
C GLU A 333 29.58 -2.37 20.00
N GLY A 334 29.93 -3.36 20.83
CA GLY A 334 29.42 -4.73 20.72
C GLY A 334 29.93 -5.51 19.51
N GLY A 335 29.47 -6.77 19.43
CA GLY A 335 29.87 -7.69 18.36
C GLY A 335 31.34 -8.12 18.41
N GLY A 336 31.87 -8.50 17.25
CA GLY A 336 33.27 -8.86 17.07
C GLY A 336 33.87 -8.13 15.86
N PRO A 337 35.17 -8.25 15.59
CA PRO A 337 35.90 -7.36 14.68
C PRO A 337 35.31 -7.31 13.26
N SER A 338 34.99 -8.46 12.67
CA SER A 338 34.34 -8.53 11.34
C SER A 338 32.90 -7.95 11.34
N GLY A 339 32.19 -8.07 12.47
CA GLY A 339 30.87 -7.46 12.64
C GLY A 339 30.96 -5.94 12.71
N GLN A 340 31.91 -5.44 13.49
CA GLN A 340 32.19 -4.01 13.66
C GLN A 340 32.63 -3.37 12.35
N ALA A 341 33.64 -3.92 11.66
CA ALA A 341 34.11 -3.42 10.37
C ALA A 341 32.98 -3.32 9.34
N GLY A 342 32.10 -4.32 9.30
CA GLY A 342 30.97 -4.30 8.39
C GLY A 342 29.82 -3.36 8.79
N ALA A 343 29.66 -3.06 10.08
CA ALA A 343 28.74 -2.03 10.54
C ALA A 343 29.24 -0.64 10.13
N ILE A 344 30.54 -0.38 10.34
CA ILE A 344 31.19 0.87 9.94
C ILE A 344 31.16 1.04 8.42
N ARG A 345 31.46 -0.01 7.64
CA ARG A 345 31.34 -0.01 6.18
C ARG A 345 29.98 0.50 5.69
N TRP A 346 28.91 -0.01 6.30
CA TRP A 346 27.54 0.41 5.95
C TRP A 346 27.28 1.86 6.35
N GLY A 347 27.76 2.29 7.51
CA GLY A 347 27.68 3.69 7.95
C GLY A 347 28.44 4.66 7.05
N ILE A 348 29.68 4.33 6.66
CA ILE A 348 30.46 5.12 5.70
C ILE A 348 29.69 5.24 4.38
N ALA A 349 29.22 4.12 3.82
CA ALA A 349 28.47 4.12 2.57
C ALA A 349 27.17 4.95 2.65
N MET A 350 26.46 4.90 3.78
CA MET A 350 25.25 5.69 3.99
C MET A 350 25.53 7.19 4.08
N SER A 351 26.59 7.59 4.80
CA SER A 351 26.97 8.99 4.93
C SER A 351 27.48 9.58 3.60
N LEU A 352 28.24 8.80 2.82
CA LEU A 352 28.81 9.22 1.53
C LEU A 352 27.77 9.65 0.49
N ARG A 353 26.55 9.13 0.56
CA ARG A 353 25.44 9.47 -0.35
C ARG A 353 25.18 10.97 -0.46
N SER A 354 25.51 11.73 0.57
CA SER A 354 25.28 13.18 0.62
C SER A 354 26.33 13.97 -0.15
N PHE A 355 27.44 13.33 -0.53
CA PHE A 355 28.60 13.93 -1.16
C PHE A 355 28.85 13.42 -2.59
N VAL A 356 27.98 12.54 -3.11
CA VAL A 356 28.10 11.91 -4.44
C VAL A 356 26.83 12.12 -5.26
N ASP A 357 26.96 12.00 -6.58
CA ASP A 357 25.84 12.14 -7.51
C ASP A 357 24.85 10.97 -7.45
N GLN A 358 23.62 11.20 -7.91
CA GLN A 358 22.55 10.20 -7.87
C GLN A 358 22.89 8.90 -8.63
N GLU A 359 23.64 8.99 -9.73
CA GLU A 359 24.10 7.82 -10.49
C GLU A 359 25.05 6.94 -9.67
N MET A 360 25.97 7.58 -8.93
CA MET A 360 26.88 6.88 -8.02
C MET A 360 26.10 6.21 -6.89
N ILE A 361 25.07 6.86 -6.35
CA ILE A 361 24.20 6.27 -5.32
C ILE A 361 23.53 4.98 -5.83
N GLU A 362 22.98 5.00 -7.04
CA GLU A 362 22.40 3.79 -7.64
C GLU A 362 23.45 2.70 -7.87
N SER A 363 24.66 3.06 -8.30
CA SER A 363 25.77 2.09 -8.44
C SER A 363 26.18 1.48 -7.09
N MET A 364 26.22 2.27 -6.01
CA MET A 364 26.48 1.80 -4.63
C MET A 364 25.34 0.90 -4.13
N ARG A 365 24.10 1.19 -4.50
CA ARG A 365 22.94 0.35 -4.21
C ARG A 365 23.08 -1.02 -4.89
N LEU A 366 23.42 -1.04 -6.18
CA LEU A 366 23.66 -2.26 -6.95
C LEU A 366 24.85 -3.08 -6.42
N ALA A 367 25.92 -2.40 -5.97
CA ALA A 367 27.07 -3.03 -5.31
C ALA A 367 26.76 -3.57 -3.90
N GLY A 368 25.55 -3.35 -3.36
CA GLY A 368 25.14 -3.83 -2.05
C GLY A 368 25.79 -3.09 -0.87
N LEU A 369 26.37 -1.91 -1.10
CA LEU A 369 26.95 -1.05 -0.06
C LEU A 369 25.88 -0.42 0.83
N LEU A 370 24.74 -0.09 0.23
CA LEU A 370 23.63 0.58 0.91
C LEU A 370 22.65 -0.40 1.57
N THR A 371 22.78 -1.70 1.31
CA THR A 371 21.89 -2.72 1.89
C THR A 371 22.41 -3.20 3.25
N ARG A 372 21.56 -3.11 4.28
CA ARG A 372 21.87 -3.66 5.60
C ARG A 372 21.93 -5.18 5.54
N ASP A 373 22.96 -5.79 6.15
CA ASP A 373 23.03 -7.25 6.29
C ASP A 373 22.13 -7.74 7.45
N TYR A 374 20.98 -8.33 7.10
CA TYR A 374 20.01 -8.87 8.05
C TYR A 374 20.40 -10.25 8.60
N ARG A 375 21.48 -10.89 8.12
CA ARG A 375 21.88 -12.22 8.60
C ARG A 375 22.28 -12.14 10.07
N ARG A 376 21.71 -13.01 10.88
CA ARG A 376 21.95 -13.16 12.33
C ARG A 376 22.15 -14.63 12.67
N ARG A 377 22.81 -14.89 13.80
CA ARG A 377 22.93 -16.28 14.30
C ARG A 377 21.54 -16.79 14.64
N GLU A 378 21.12 -17.84 13.95
CA GLU A 378 19.86 -18.50 14.26
C GLU A 378 19.90 -19.16 15.65
N ARG A 379 18.77 -19.15 16.36
CA ARG A 379 18.66 -19.81 17.66
C ARG A 379 18.78 -21.33 17.53
N LYS A 380 19.31 -21.98 18.57
CA LYS A 380 19.24 -23.44 18.71
C LYS A 380 17.77 -23.88 18.85
N LYS A 381 17.44 -25.02 18.23
CA LYS A 381 16.11 -25.65 18.37
C LYS A 381 16.20 -26.75 19.43
N PHE A 382 15.17 -26.89 20.27
CA PHE A 382 15.08 -28.01 21.20
C PHE A 382 15.05 -29.34 20.42
N GLY A 383 15.64 -30.40 20.99
CA GLY A 383 15.78 -31.68 20.30
C GLY A 383 16.78 -31.72 19.13
N GLN A 384 17.59 -30.67 18.95
CA GLN A 384 18.63 -30.59 17.91
C GLN A 384 19.97 -30.20 18.54
N GLU A 385 21.09 -30.60 17.94
CA GLU A 385 22.43 -30.28 18.43
C GLU A 385 22.73 -28.77 18.28
N GLY A 386 22.34 -28.19 17.14
CA GLY A 386 22.49 -26.77 16.83
C GLY A 386 21.21 -26.14 16.28
N ALA A 387 21.34 -25.00 15.57
CA ALA A 387 20.20 -24.36 14.91
C ALA A 387 19.64 -25.20 13.76
N ARG A 388 20.53 -25.86 13.01
CA ARG A 388 20.21 -26.71 11.85
C ARG A 388 20.73 -28.14 12.00
N ARG A 389 21.92 -28.33 12.60
CA ARG A 389 22.54 -29.64 12.87
C ARG A 389 21.65 -30.49 13.80
N LYS A 390 21.34 -31.70 13.34
CA LYS A 390 20.59 -32.71 14.09
C LYS A 390 21.56 -33.62 14.82
N TYR A 391 21.11 -34.23 15.91
CA TYR A 391 21.85 -35.34 16.52
C TYR A 391 21.98 -36.49 15.53
N THR A 392 23.01 -37.32 15.71
CA THR A 392 23.21 -38.53 14.91
C THR A 392 21.98 -39.42 15.04
N TRP A 393 21.31 -39.65 13.92
CA TRP A 393 20.16 -40.56 13.86
C TRP A 393 20.66 -42.01 13.86
N LYS A 394 20.23 -42.80 14.84
CA LYS A 394 20.49 -44.24 14.88
C LYS A 394 19.27 -44.97 14.31
N LYS A 395 19.47 -45.73 13.24
CA LYS A 395 18.40 -46.49 12.56
C LYS A 395 17.96 -47.75 13.33
N ARG A 396 18.86 -48.32 14.13
CA ARG A 396 18.70 -49.60 14.84
C ARG A 396 18.86 -49.38 16.33
#